data_AF-A0A2Z5C3E4-F1
#
_entry.id   AF-A0A2Z5C3E4-F1
#
_cell.length_a   1.000
_cell.length_b   1.000
_cell.length_c   1.000
_cell.angle_alpha   90.00
_cell.angle_beta   90.00
_cell.angle_gamma   90.00
#
_symmetry.space_group_name_H-M   'P 1'
#
loop_
_entity.id
_entity.type
_entity.pdbx_description
1 polymer ?
#
loop_
_entity_poly.entity_id
_entity_poly.type
_entity_poly.pdbx_seq_one_letter_code
_entity_poly.pdbx_strand_id
1 'polypeptide(L)'
;MKKRITMILGLVCLSTLTACSNSENVKEKTSEEPATAQNGAETIKAHNGVVSYHGKYLKLAENMDTLEKDAPIIIKATKKSEKTTVTKETKENVFPTDFYTMSDVQINSIEKDTTGKLSESMTIKVLEYSVENVLVEGKEYDLTIDGYKNMEKGEEYTLFLEKNPDGENYILSNAVISKFPVEELPEEELFLDGGQTTEETDSIEEIYQEVYQEVLEEFGE
;
A
#
# COMPACT_ATOMS: atom_id res chain seq x y z
N MET A 1 -84.28 -27.70 -14.80
CA MET A 1 -83.55 -28.53 -15.80
C MET A 1 -82.11 -28.03 -15.81
N LYS A 2 -81.01 -28.77 -15.71
CA LYS A 2 -80.58 -30.18 -15.54
C LYS A 2 -79.26 -30.04 -14.72
N LYS A 3 -79.10 -30.70 -13.56
CA LYS A 3 -78.21 -31.87 -13.31
C LYS A 3 -76.75 -31.69 -13.76
N ARG A 4 -75.68 -32.13 -13.06
CA ARG A 4 -75.39 -32.74 -11.74
C ARG A 4 -73.87 -33.09 -11.76
N ILE A 5 -73.17 -32.88 -10.64
CA ILE A 5 -72.22 -33.80 -9.96
C ILE A 5 -70.77 -33.94 -10.47
N THR A 6 -69.86 -33.33 -9.71
CA THR A 6 -68.72 -33.87 -8.92
C THR A 6 -67.99 -35.16 -9.34
N MET A 7 -66.64 -35.14 -9.31
CA MET A 7 -65.84 -36.11 -8.54
C MET A 7 -64.38 -35.66 -8.31
N ILE A 8 -63.99 -35.61 -7.03
CA ILE A 8 -62.62 -35.48 -6.51
C ILE A 8 -62.10 -36.90 -6.24
N LEU A 9 -60.84 -37.20 -6.57
CA LEU A 9 -59.99 -38.23 -5.93
C LEU A 9 -58.58 -38.13 -6.57
N GLY A 10 -57.44 -38.16 -5.89
CA GLY A 10 -57.19 -38.47 -4.49
C GLY A 10 -55.73 -38.23 -4.13
N LEU A 11 -55.55 -38.21 -2.81
CA LEU A 11 -54.35 -38.10 -1.99
C LEU A 11 -53.33 -39.22 -2.26
N VAL A 12 -52.03 -38.90 -2.34
CA VAL A 12 -50.94 -39.81 -1.95
C VAL A 12 -49.92 -39.04 -1.11
N CYS A 13 -49.73 -39.51 0.11
CA CYS A 13 -48.71 -39.09 1.08
C CYS A 13 -47.40 -39.88 0.90
N LEU A 14 -46.39 -39.45 1.68
CA LEU A 14 -45.06 -40.03 1.98
C LEU A 14 -43.95 -39.62 1.00
N SER A 15 -42.74 -39.22 1.42
CA SER A 15 -42.13 -39.13 2.75
C SER A 15 -40.82 -38.34 2.65
N THR A 16 -40.45 -37.73 3.77
CA THR A 16 -39.17 -37.11 4.14
C THR A 16 -37.91 -37.50 3.34
N LEU A 17 -37.19 -36.49 2.85
CA LEU A 17 -35.72 -36.47 2.94
C LEU A 17 -35.29 -35.10 3.50
N THR A 18 -34.75 -35.17 4.70
CA THR A 18 -33.85 -34.20 5.32
C THR A 18 -32.71 -33.85 4.38
N ALA A 19 -32.47 -32.56 4.18
CA ALA A 19 -31.14 -32.04 3.95
C ALA A 19 -31.06 -30.63 4.56
N CYS A 20 -30.51 -30.55 5.76
CA CYS A 20 -29.78 -29.36 6.18
C CYS A 20 -28.62 -29.18 5.18
N SER A 21 -28.53 -28.02 4.55
CA SER A 21 -27.27 -27.51 4.00
C SER A 21 -27.40 -26.00 4.05
N ASN A 22 -26.96 -25.42 5.16
CA ASN A 22 -25.63 -24.81 5.28
C ASN A 22 -25.64 -23.45 4.60
N SER A 23 -25.58 -22.42 5.43
CA SER A 23 -25.24 -21.06 5.06
C SER A 23 -23.93 -21.10 4.28
N GLU A 24 -24.02 -20.99 2.96
CA GLU A 24 -22.84 -20.63 2.18
C GLU A 24 -22.55 -19.17 2.48
N ASN A 25 -21.41 -19.00 3.16
CA ASN A 25 -20.64 -17.78 3.24
C ASN A 25 -20.78 -16.97 1.96
N VAL A 26 -21.14 -15.70 2.15
CA VAL A 26 -20.93 -14.65 1.18
C VAL A 26 -19.44 -14.67 0.84
N LYS A 27 -19.10 -15.33 -0.27
CA LYS A 27 -17.80 -15.20 -0.91
C LYS A 27 -17.81 -13.81 -1.52
N GLU A 28 -17.18 -12.88 -0.83
CA GLU A 28 -16.85 -11.56 -1.35
C GLU A 28 -16.22 -11.76 -2.72
N LYS A 29 -16.87 -11.19 -3.73
CA LYS A 29 -16.48 -11.37 -5.12
C LYS A 29 -15.37 -10.36 -5.39
N THR A 30 -14.12 -10.76 -5.20
CA THR A 30 -12.95 -10.00 -5.68
C THR A 30 -13.15 -9.71 -7.16
N SER A 31 -13.42 -8.45 -7.47
CA SER A 31 -13.64 -7.98 -8.84
C SER A 31 -12.28 -7.60 -9.41
N GLU A 32 -11.57 -8.56 -10.00
CA GLU A 32 -10.39 -8.25 -10.82
C GLU A 32 -10.79 -7.26 -11.93
N GLU A 33 -10.19 -6.07 -11.93
CA GLU A 33 -10.44 -5.06 -12.97
C GLU A 33 -9.62 -5.37 -14.23
N PRO A 34 -10.14 -4.98 -15.42
CA PRO A 34 -9.53 -5.35 -16.69
C PRO A 34 -8.12 -4.78 -16.81
N ALA A 35 -7.19 -5.65 -17.24
CA ALA A 35 -5.80 -5.32 -17.46
C ALA A 35 -5.64 -4.31 -18.61
N THR A 36 -4.89 -3.24 -18.38
CA THR A 36 -4.62 -2.20 -19.40
C THR A 36 -3.16 -2.22 -19.82
N ALA A 37 -2.92 -2.32 -21.13
CA ALA A 37 -1.58 -2.24 -21.71
C ALA A 37 -1.10 -0.78 -21.68
N GLN A 38 0.05 -0.52 -21.07
CA GLN A 38 0.75 0.76 -21.21
C GLN A 38 1.79 0.67 -22.34
N ASN A 39 2.02 1.78 -23.05
CA ASN A 39 3.12 1.85 -24.03
C ASN A 39 4.44 1.71 -23.26
N GLY A 40 5.13 0.57 -23.37
CA GLY A 40 6.43 0.36 -22.70
C GLY A 40 6.59 -0.85 -21.77
N ALA A 41 5.69 -1.85 -21.84
CA ALA A 41 5.93 -3.27 -21.55
C ALA A 41 5.39 -3.91 -20.26
N GLU A 42 4.74 -3.20 -19.34
CA GLU A 42 4.05 -3.87 -18.21
C GLU A 42 2.53 -3.78 -18.36
N THR A 43 1.88 -4.93 -18.13
CA THR A 43 0.42 -5.03 -18.11
C THR A 43 -0.02 -4.76 -16.69
N ILE A 44 -0.65 -3.61 -16.46
CA ILE A 44 -1.00 -3.15 -15.11
C ILE A 44 -2.45 -3.50 -14.83
N LYS A 45 -2.69 -4.14 -13.68
CA LYS A 45 -4.02 -4.51 -13.19
C LYS A 45 -4.26 -3.78 -11.87
N ALA A 46 -5.45 -3.20 -11.75
CA ALA A 46 -5.91 -2.72 -10.45
C ALA A 46 -6.49 -3.89 -9.64
N HIS A 47 -6.20 -3.90 -8.35
CA HIS A 47 -6.79 -4.81 -7.38
C HIS A 47 -7.27 -4.00 -6.19
N ASN A 48 -8.52 -4.21 -5.77
CA ASN A 48 -9.12 -3.48 -4.63
C ASN A 48 -8.96 -1.94 -4.68
N GLY A 49 -8.87 -1.35 -5.87
CA GLY A 49 -8.66 0.10 -6.06
C GLY A 49 -7.19 0.54 -6.05
N VAL A 50 -6.25 -0.38 -5.88
CA VAL A 50 -4.82 -0.10 -5.89
C VAL A 50 -4.22 -0.51 -7.24
N VAL A 51 -3.33 0.33 -7.75
CA VAL A 51 -2.49 0.08 -8.92
C VAL A 51 -1.04 0.14 -8.48
N SER A 52 -0.44 -1.04 -8.33
CA SER A 52 0.95 -1.18 -7.91
C SER A 52 1.86 -1.42 -9.12
N TYR A 53 2.90 -0.60 -9.23
CA TYR A 53 4.00 -0.79 -10.18
C TYR A 53 5.11 -1.60 -9.50
N HIS A 54 5.93 -2.29 -10.27
CA HIS A 54 7.08 -2.99 -9.72
C HIS A 54 8.33 -2.11 -9.72
N GLY A 55 8.96 -1.99 -8.54
CA GLY A 55 10.18 -1.23 -8.35
C GLY A 55 11.39 -1.90 -9.01
N LYS A 56 12.31 -1.09 -9.53
CA LYS A 56 13.57 -1.58 -10.09
C LYS A 56 14.71 -1.17 -9.19
N TYR A 57 14.99 -2.01 -8.21
CA TYR A 57 16.02 -1.76 -7.21
C TYR A 57 17.36 -2.34 -7.64
N LEU A 58 18.44 -1.56 -7.51
CA LEU A 58 19.79 -2.09 -7.70
C LEU A 58 20.18 -3.03 -6.54
N LYS A 59 19.77 -2.66 -5.33
CA LYS A 59 19.92 -3.43 -4.10
C LYS A 59 19.00 -2.85 -3.02
N LEU A 60 18.28 -3.72 -2.32
CA LEU A 60 17.58 -3.38 -1.08
C LEU A 60 18.41 -3.81 0.14
N ALA A 61 18.18 -3.16 1.28
CA ALA A 61 18.71 -3.58 2.56
C ALA A 61 17.98 -4.86 2.99
N GLU A 62 18.76 -5.84 3.46
CA GLU A 62 18.26 -7.15 3.89
C GLU A 62 18.23 -7.26 5.43
N ASN A 63 18.63 -6.22 6.16
CA ASN A 63 18.72 -6.15 7.63
C ASN A 63 18.95 -4.70 8.10
N MET A 64 18.77 -4.45 9.40
CA MET A 64 19.00 -3.14 10.02
C MET A 64 20.41 -2.63 9.79
N ASP A 65 21.45 -3.45 9.98
CA ASP A 65 22.85 -3.04 9.81
C ASP A 65 23.11 -2.40 8.42
N THR A 66 22.55 -3.02 7.38
CA THR A 66 22.67 -2.51 6.01
C THR A 66 21.87 -1.23 5.82
N LEU A 67 20.65 -1.19 6.35
CA LEU A 67 19.78 -0.03 6.28
C LEU A 67 20.40 1.19 6.96
N GLU A 68 20.87 1.05 8.20
CA GLU A 68 21.53 2.12 8.95
C GLU A 68 22.78 2.62 8.24
N LYS A 69 23.60 1.71 7.70
CA LYS A 69 24.82 2.08 6.98
C LYS A 69 24.52 2.98 5.79
N ASP A 70 23.43 2.69 5.08
CA ASP A 70 23.04 3.39 3.84
C ASP A 70 22.23 4.68 4.12
N ALA A 71 21.69 4.85 5.33
CA ALA A 71 20.96 6.03 5.75
C ALA A 71 21.87 7.07 6.44
N PRO A 72 22.26 8.19 5.78
CA PRO A 72 23.03 9.25 6.42
C PRO A 72 22.23 10.02 7.49
N ILE A 73 20.90 9.89 7.49
CA ILE A 73 19.97 10.54 8.42
C ILE A 73 18.95 9.49 8.91
N ILE A 74 18.74 9.43 10.22
CA ILE A 74 17.70 8.62 10.88
C ILE A 74 17.00 9.52 11.88
N ILE A 75 15.68 9.66 11.75
CA ILE A 75 14.86 10.54 12.58
C ILE A 75 13.54 9.86 12.94
N LYS A 76 12.95 10.27 14.07
CA LYS A 76 11.50 10.10 14.29
C LYS A 76 10.79 11.38 13.89
N ALA A 77 9.72 11.26 13.12
CA ALA A 77 9.00 12.43 12.64
C ALA A 77 7.50 12.18 12.49
N THR A 78 6.71 13.22 12.76
CA THR A 78 5.26 13.21 12.55
C THR A 78 4.92 13.89 11.23
N LYS A 79 4.11 13.23 10.40
CA LYS A 79 3.59 13.86 9.17
C LYS A 79 2.56 14.93 9.49
N LYS A 80 2.75 16.13 8.93
CA LYS A 80 1.88 17.31 9.18
C LYS A 80 0.98 17.64 8.00
N SER A 81 1.52 17.56 6.80
CA SER A 81 0.79 17.83 5.55
C SER A 81 1.45 17.14 4.40
N GLU A 82 0.79 17.16 3.25
CA GLU A 82 1.34 16.62 2.02
C GLU A 82 0.81 17.36 0.80
N LYS A 83 1.48 17.13 -0.32
CA LYS A 83 0.98 17.51 -1.64
C LYS A 83 1.32 16.40 -2.63
N THR A 84 0.33 15.97 -3.40
CA THR A 84 0.49 14.97 -4.45
C THR A 84 0.85 15.62 -5.78
N THR A 85 1.62 14.88 -6.58
CA THR A 85 1.89 15.15 -7.99
C THR A 85 1.49 13.92 -8.78
N VAL A 86 0.79 14.13 -9.90
CA VAL A 86 0.32 13.07 -10.78
C VAL A 86 0.40 13.56 -12.22
N THR A 87 1.19 12.88 -13.05
CA THR A 87 1.44 13.24 -14.44
C THR A 87 1.31 12.01 -15.33
N LYS A 88 0.63 12.18 -16.47
CA LYS A 88 0.63 11.21 -17.57
C LYS A 88 1.65 11.64 -18.61
N GLU A 89 2.57 10.76 -18.97
CA GLU A 89 3.55 11.03 -20.03
C GLU A 89 2.85 11.26 -21.39
N THR A 90 1.86 10.43 -21.73
CA THR A 90 1.04 10.64 -22.92
C THR A 90 -0.45 10.55 -22.64
N LYS A 91 -1.26 11.03 -23.59
CA LYS A 91 -2.73 10.92 -23.53
C LYS A 91 -3.21 9.49 -23.73
N GLU A 92 -2.36 8.60 -24.24
CA GLU A 92 -2.69 7.19 -24.43
C GLU A 92 -2.56 6.38 -23.13
N ASN A 93 -1.82 6.87 -22.13
CA ASN A 93 -1.71 6.22 -20.83
C ASN A 93 -3.04 6.30 -20.04
N VAL A 94 -3.58 5.14 -19.68
CA VAL A 94 -4.75 5.03 -18.79
C VAL A 94 -4.38 5.52 -17.38
N PHE A 95 -3.33 4.96 -16.79
CA PHE A 95 -2.80 5.39 -15.50
C PHE A 95 -1.65 6.39 -15.65
N PRO A 96 -1.49 7.34 -14.70
CA PRO A 96 -0.32 8.19 -14.57
C PRO A 96 1.00 7.41 -14.55
N THR A 97 2.06 8.01 -15.05
CA THR A 97 3.39 7.37 -15.16
C THR A 97 4.45 8.04 -14.28
N ASP A 98 4.16 9.24 -13.80
CA ASP A 98 4.96 9.95 -12.81
C ASP A 98 4.01 10.41 -11.69
N PHE A 99 4.21 9.86 -10.50
CA PHE A 99 3.40 10.14 -9.34
C PHE A 99 4.23 10.08 -8.06
N TYR A 100 3.98 11.02 -7.16
CA TYR A 100 4.60 11.04 -5.83
C TYR A 100 3.82 11.93 -4.87
N THR A 101 4.02 11.68 -3.58
CA THR A 101 3.57 12.51 -2.48
C THR A 101 4.77 13.22 -1.86
N MET A 102 4.68 14.55 -1.73
CA MET A 102 5.65 15.35 -1.01
C MET A 102 5.09 15.66 0.38
N SER A 103 5.56 14.94 1.39
CA SER A 103 5.14 15.04 2.78
C SER A 103 5.98 16.10 3.51
N ASP A 104 5.31 16.98 4.26
CA ASP A 104 5.93 17.81 5.29
C ASP A 104 5.91 17.03 6.60
N VAL A 105 7.09 16.69 7.13
CA VAL A 105 7.25 15.97 8.39
C VAL A 105 7.98 16.84 9.40
N GLN A 106 7.48 16.86 10.64
CA GLN A 106 8.14 17.54 11.75
C GLN A 106 9.04 16.56 12.48
N ILE A 107 10.31 16.90 12.63
CA ILE A 107 11.30 16.09 13.36
C ILE A 107 10.96 16.14 14.85
N ASN A 108 10.79 14.98 15.46
CA ASN A 108 10.57 14.82 16.89
C ASN A 108 11.87 14.44 17.61
N SER A 109 12.64 13.51 17.06
CA SER A 109 14.00 13.16 17.51
C SER A 109 14.95 12.93 16.33
N ILE A 110 16.25 13.03 16.60
CA ILE A 110 17.31 12.75 15.63
C ILE A 110 18.22 11.67 16.21
N GLU A 111 18.16 10.47 15.62
CA GLU A 111 19.03 9.35 16.01
C GLU A 111 20.36 9.42 15.25
N LYS A 112 20.33 9.91 14.01
CA LYS A 112 21.50 10.10 13.16
C LYS A 112 21.32 11.31 12.25
N ASP A 113 22.31 12.19 12.20
CA ASP A 113 22.41 13.23 11.16
C ASP A 113 23.90 13.48 10.85
N THR A 114 24.39 12.86 9.77
CA THR A 114 25.76 13.06 9.31
C THR A 114 26.00 14.44 8.68
N THR A 115 24.95 15.20 8.38
CA THR A 115 25.04 16.53 7.78
C THR A 115 25.20 17.64 8.82
N GLY A 116 24.71 17.41 10.05
CA GLY A 116 24.69 18.39 11.14
C GLY A 116 23.80 19.60 10.86
N LYS A 117 22.78 19.46 10.02
CA LYS A 117 21.90 20.56 9.57
C LYS A 117 20.49 20.46 10.15
N LEU A 118 20.11 19.29 10.65
CA LEU A 118 18.78 19.05 11.19
C LEU A 118 18.70 19.45 12.66
N SER A 119 17.49 19.75 13.11
CA SER A 119 17.19 20.02 14.52
C SER A 119 15.77 19.55 14.84
N GLU A 120 15.51 19.19 16.09
CA GLU A 120 14.17 18.86 16.56
C GLU A 120 13.19 20.02 16.30
N SER A 121 11.91 19.69 16.12
CA SER A 121 10.82 20.58 15.69
C SER A 121 10.96 21.18 14.28
N MET A 122 12.10 21.01 13.60
CA MET A 122 12.26 21.40 12.20
C MET A 122 11.27 20.63 11.34
N THR A 123 10.68 21.30 10.35
CA THR A 123 9.87 20.64 9.33
C THR A 123 10.72 20.44 8.07
N ILE A 124 10.78 19.22 7.58
CA ILE A 124 11.46 18.86 6.33
C ILE A 124 10.47 18.27 5.33
N LYS A 125 10.87 18.25 4.06
CA LYS A 125 10.11 17.64 2.98
C LYS A 125 10.66 16.25 2.68
N VAL A 126 9.80 15.24 2.66
CA VAL A 126 10.13 13.86 2.30
C VAL A 126 9.27 13.46 1.10
N LEU A 127 9.91 12.92 0.06
CA LEU A 127 9.23 12.44 -1.14
C LEU A 127 8.97 10.93 -1.02
N GLU A 128 7.71 10.55 -1.23
CA GLU A 128 7.22 9.17 -1.23
C GLU A 128 6.62 8.82 -2.61
N TYR A 129 6.99 7.69 -3.21
CA TYR A 129 6.50 7.28 -4.54
C TYR A 129 5.16 6.54 -4.45
N SER A 130 4.17 7.18 -3.83
CA SER A 130 2.79 6.69 -3.77
C SER A 130 1.82 7.86 -3.67
N VAL A 131 0.62 7.73 -4.23
CA VAL A 131 -0.45 8.74 -4.19
C VAL A 131 -1.81 8.05 -4.02
N GLU A 132 -2.67 8.63 -3.20
CA GLU A 132 -4.00 8.08 -2.93
C GLU A 132 -5.09 8.84 -3.70
N ASN A 133 -6.22 8.17 -3.94
CA ASN A 133 -7.45 8.75 -4.49
C ASN A 133 -7.27 9.46 -5.85
N VAL A 134 -6.44 8.91 -6.74
CA VAL A 134 -6.23 9.44 -8.08
C VAL A 134 -7.42 9.12 -8.98
N LEU A 135 -8.07 10.17 -9.50
CA LEU A 135 -9.20 10.02 -10.40
C LEU A 135 -8.74 9.62 -11.82
N VAL A 136 -9.03 8.37 -12.21
CA VAL A 136 -8.79 7.81 -13.55
C VAL A 136 -10.11 7.32 -14.12
N GLU A 137 -10.52 7.88 -15.27
CA GLU A 137 -11.75 7.51 -15.98
C GLU A 137 -13.03 7.52 -15.12
N GLY A 138 -13.06 8.38 -14.09
CA GLY A 138 -14.21 8.53 -13.19
C GLY A 138 -14.22 7.59 -11.99
N LYS A 139 -13.15 6.81 -11.79
CA LYS A 139 -12.92 5.98 -10.60
C LYS A 139 -11.64 6.42 -9.89
N GLU A 140 -11.63 6.33 -8.57
CA GLU A 140 -10.48 6.64 -7.73
C GLU A 140 -9.58 5.40 -7.59
N TYR A 141 -8.27 5.64 -7.65
CA TYR A 141 -7.24 4.62 -7.51
C TYR A 141 -6.10 5.12 -6.66
N ASP A 142 -5.52 4.23 -5.85
CA ASP A 142 -4.24 4.46 -5.22
C ASP A 142 -3.14 3.98 -6.17
N LEU A 143 -2.12 4.80 -6.39
CA LEU A 143 -0.98 4.45 -7.25
C LEU A 143 0.25 4.29 -6.36
N THR A 144 0.94 3.16 -6.48
CA THR A 144 2.07 2.83 -5.61
C THR A 144 3.14 2.03 -6.34
N ILE A 145 4.27 1.83 -5.68
CA ILE A 145 5.34 0.92 -6.10
C ILE A 145 5.46 -0.17 -5.02
N ASP A 146 5.40 -1.44 -5.42
CA ASP A 146 5.51 -2.62 -4.55
C ASP A 146 4.63 -2.54 -3.29
N GLY A 147 3.39 -2.10 -3.46
CA GLY A 147 2.41 -2.03 -2.37
C GLY A 147 2.71 -0.95 -1.33
N TYR A 148 3.69 -0.07 -1.55
CA TYR A 148 4.07 0.96 -0.58
C TYR A 148 2.87 1.81 -0.14
N LYS A 149 2.60 1.82 1.16
CA LYS A 149 1.61 2.70 1.77
C LYS A 149 2.27 4.01 2.18
N ASN A 150 1.62 5.16 1.99
CA ASN A 150 2.18 6.44 2.46
C ASN A 150 2.21 6.53 3.99
N MET A 151 3.02 7.45 4.53
CA MET A 151 2.85 7.91 5.91
C MET A 151 1.43 8.46 6.13
N GLU A 152 0.80 8.14 7.25
CA GLU A 152 -0.49 8.71 7.65
C GLU A 152 -0.30 10.05 8.34
N LYS A 153 -1.20 11.00 8.08
CA LYS A 153 -1.11 12.34 8.65
C LYS A 153 -1.44 12.30 10.14
N GLY A 154 -0.53 12.83 10.95
CA GLY A 154 -0.66 12.85 12.41
C GLY A 154 0.11 11.73 13.10
N GLU A 155 0.42 10.67 12.37
CA GLU A 155 1.17 9.52 12.87
C GLU A 155 2.69 9.77 12.83
N GLU A 156 3.40 9.06 13.70
CA GLU A 156 4.85 9.14 13.85
C GLU A 156 5.54 7.94 13.19
N TYR A 157 6.67 8.23 12.54
CA TYR A 157 7.47 7.23 11.83
C TYR A 157 8.95 7.41 12.13
N THR A 158 9.67 6.29 12.24
CA THR A 158 11.13 6.23 12.11
C THR A 158 11.48 6.22 10.63
N LEU A 159 12.24 7.24 10.19
CA LEU A 159 12.58 7.49 8.80
C LEU A 159 14.09 7.38 8.58
N PHE A 160 14.46 6.55 7.61
CA PHE A 160 15.81 6.39 7.10
C PHE A 160 15.93 7.18 5.80
N LEU A 161 16.70 8.26 5.85
CA LEU A 161 16.66 9.31 4.84
C LEU A 161 18.04 9.59 4.24
N GLU A 162 18.01 10.00 2.99
CA GLU A 162 19.11 10.69 2.34
C GLU A 162 18.65 11.99 1.66
N LYS A 163 19.60 12.86 1.34
CA LYS A 163 19.31 14.11 0.65
C LYS A 163 18.97 13.81 -0.80
N ASN A 164 17.86 14.35 -1.29
CA ASN A 164 17.54 14.26 -2.72
C ASN A 164 18.63 15.00 -3.53
N PRO A 165 19.35 14.35 -4.45
CA PRO A 165 20.35 15.02 -5.29
C PRO A 165 19.73 16.07 -6.21
N ASP A 166 18.45 15.91 -6.57
CA ASP A 166 17.76 16.73 -7.57
C ASP A 166 16.85 17.81 -6.94
N GLY A 167 16.84 17.96 -5.61
CA GLY A 167 15.89 18.87 -4.98
C GLY A 167 16.17 19.25 -3.52
N GLU A 168 15.39 20.24 -3.05
CA GLU A 168 15.47 20.73 -1.67
C GLU A 168 14.68 19.88 -0.65
N ASN A 169 14.42 18.61 -0.97
CA ASN A 169 13.75 17.63 -0.12
C ASN A 169 14.70 16.47 0.25
N TYR A 170 14.18 15.53 1.03
CA TYR A 170 14.78 14.25 1.36
C TYR A 170 14.00 13.12 0.67
N ILE A 171 14.65 11.97 0.52
CA ILE A 171 14.09 10.73 0.00
C ILE A 171 14.42 9.59 0.96
N LEU A 172 13.65 8.50 0.87
CA LEU A 172 13.90 7.26 1.59
C LEU A 172 15.19 6.61 1.08
N SER A 173 16.15 6.30 1.96
CA SER A 173 17.50 5.85 1.58
C SER A 173 17.53 4.45 0.95
N ASN A 174 16.50 3.64 1.19
CA ASN A 174 16.40 2.27 0.71
C ASN A 174 14.97 1.93 0.25
N ALA A 175 14.35 2.88 -0.47
CA ALA A 175 13.00 2.74 -1.02
C ALA A 175 11.97 2.31 0.03
N VAL A 176 11.30 1.17 -0.16
CA VAL A 176 10.23 0.69 0.71
C VAL A 176 10.74 0.27 2.10
N ILE A 177 12.00 -0.16 2.22
CA ILE A 177 12.63 -0.59 3.48
C ILE A 177 13.29 0.62 4.17
N SER A 178 12.55 1.69 4.45
CA SER A 178 13.14 2.93 5.01
C SER A 178 12.17 3.80 5.81
N LYS A 179 10.93 3.35 5.97
CA LYS A 179 9.92 4.04 6.74
C LYS A 179 9.19 3.01 7.57
N PHE A 180 9.19 3.21 8.88
CA PHE A 180 8.57 2.31 9.84
C PHE A 180 7.67 3.12 10.77
N PRO A 181 6.40 2.73 10.99
CA PRO A 181 5.60 3.34 12.05
C PRO A 181 6.31 3.21 13.40
N VAL A 182 6.13 4.16 14.30
CA VAL A 182 6.66 4.01 15.68
C VAL A 182 5.77 3.08 16.51
N GLU A 183 4.47 3.07 16.25
CA GLU A 183 3.54 2.11 16.86
C GLU A 183 3.53 0.79 16.10
N GLU A 184 3.66 -0.34 16.80
CA GLU A 184 3.57 -1.66 16.18
C GLU A 184 2.20 -1.84 15.50
N LEU A 185 2.23 -2.04 14.18
CA LEU A 185 1.05 -2.26 13.35
C LEU A 185 1.03 -3.71 12.87
N PRO A 186 -0.17 -4.30 12.68
CA PRO A 186 -0.28 -5.61 12.08
C PRO A 186 0.17 -5.59 10.61
N GLU A 187 0.62 -6.74 10.12
CA GLU A 187 1.19 -6.92 8.77
C GLU A 187 0.28 -6.36 7.67
N GLU A 188 -1.03 -6.64 7.75
CA GLU A 188 -2.03 -6.19 6.79
C GLU A 188 -2.19 -4.65 6.68
N GLU A 189 -1.64 -3.89 7.62
CA GLU A 189 -1.70 -2.43 7.64
C GLU A 189 -0.44 -1.73 7.11
N LEU A 190 0.64 -2.50 6.87
CA LEU A 190 1.95 -1.98 6.46
C LEU A 190 2.02 -1.67 4.96
N PHE A 191 1.30 -2.46 4.15
CA PHE A 191 1.27 -2.36 2.70
C PHE A 191 -0.17 -2.23 2.18
N LEU A 192 -0.31 -1.59 1.02
CA LEU A 192 -1.55 -1.59 0.26
C LEU A 192 -1.68 -2.92 -0.48
N ASP A 193 -2.88 -3.51 -0.49
CA ASP A 193 -3.22 -4.72 -1.25
C ASP A 193 -3.20 -4.43 -2.76
N GLY A 194 -1.99 -4.46 -3.32
CA GLY A 194 -1.63 -3.87 -4.60
C GLY A 194 -1.84 -4.73 -5.84
N GLY A 195 -2.41 -5.93 -5.72
CA GLY A 195 -2.68 -6.83 -6.85
C GLY A 195 -1.78 -8.05 -6.90
N GLN A 196 -1.26 -8.41 -8.09
CA GLN A 196 -0.50 -9.66 -8.25
C GLN A 196 0.79 -9.60 -7.43
N THR A 197 0.80 -10.34 -6.33
CA THR A 197 2.02 -10.66 -5.59
C THR A 197 2.97 -11.44 -6.50
N THR A 198 4.23 -11.05 -6.46
CA THR A 198 5.34 -11.77 -7.09
C THR A 198 6.23 -12.33 -6.00
N GLU A 199 7.03 -13.36 -6.29
CA GLU A 199 8.02 -13.88 -5.32
C GLU A 199 8.96 -12.75 -4.82
N GLU A 200 9.22 -11.73 -5.64
CA GLU A 200 10.03 -10.58 -5.26
C GLU A 200 9.27 -9.63 -4.31
N THR A 201 7.98 -9.41 -4.53
CA THR A 201 7.12 -8.62 -3.63
C THR A 201 6.98 -9.30 -2.26
N ASP A 202 6.74 -10.61 -2.25
CA ASP A 202 6.64 -11.39 -1.00
C ASP A 202 7.96 -11.30 -0.21
N SER A 203 9.10 -11.41 -0.90
CA SER A 203 10.42 -11.25 -0.27
C SER A 203 10.64 -9.85 0.31
N ILE A 204 10.10 -8.80 -0.30
CA ILE A 204 10.20 -7.42 0.20
C ILE A 204 9.41 -7.26 1.49
N GLU A 205 8.19 -7.80 1.54
CA GLU A 205 7.32 -7.72 2.72
C GLU A 205 7.93 -8.51 3.90
N GLU A 206 8.47 -9.70 3.65
CA GLU A 206 9.19 -10.50 4.66
C GLU A 206 10.40 -9.72 5.23
N ILE A 207 11.26 -9.18 4.35
CA ILE A 207 12.41 -8.37 4.78
C ILE A 207 11.95 -7.13 5.56
N TYR A 208 10.89 -6.46 5.11
CA TYR A 208 10.35 -5.30 5.80
C TYR A 208 9.94 -5.65 7.23
N GLN A 209 9.24 -6.76 7.43
CA GLN A 209 8.79 -7.19 8.75
C GLN A 209 9.95 -7.52 9.69
N GLU A 210 10.95 -8.26 9.20
CA GLU A 210 12.15 -8.58 9.97
C GLU A 210 12.87 -7.29 10.42
N VAL A 211 13.12 -6.37 9.48
CA VAL A 211 13.73 -5.07 9.78
C VAL A 211 12.85 -4.23 10.68
N TYR A 212 11.52 -4.27 10.52
CA TYR A 212 10.60 -3.49 11.33
C TYR A 212 10.68 -3.87 12.81
N GLN A 213 10.75 -5.18 13.10
CA GLN A 213 10.92 -5.66 14.46
C GLN A 213 12.26 -5.18 15.06
N GLU A 214 13.35 -5.22 14.29
CA GLU A 214 14.65 -4.66 14.72
C GLU A 214 14.56 -3.13 14.97
N VAL A 215 13.80 -2.40 14.15
CA VAL A 215 13.56 -0.95 14.33
C VAL A 215 12.79 -0.65 15.60
N LEU A 216 11.76 -1.44 15.90
CA LEU A 216 11.00 -1.30 17.15
C LEU A 216 11.86 -1.64 18.37
N GLU A 217 12.77 -2.60 18.27
CA GLU A 217 13.68 -2.94 19.37
C GLU A 217 14.74 -1.86 19.63
N GLU A 218 15.37 -1.32 18.57
CA GLU A 218 16.46 -0.35 18.70
C GLU A 218 15.95 1.08 18.94
N PHE A 219 14.86 1.45 18.25
CA PHE A 219 14.31 2.81 18.26
C PHE A 219 12.92 2.90 18.86
N GLY A 220 12.36 1.85 19.46
CA GLY A 220 11.10 1.93 20.22
C GLY A 220 11.19 2.90 21.40
N GLU A 221 10.03 3.27 21.97
CA GLU A 221 9.97 4.10 23.20
C GLU A 221 10.42 3.35 24.47
#